data_AF-A0AAW4YC93-F1
#
_entry.id   AF-A0AAW4YC93-F1
#
_cell.length_a   1.000
_cell.length_b   1.000
_cell.length_c   1.000
_cell.angle_alpha   90.00
_cell.angle_beta   90.00
_cell.angle_gamma   90.00
#
_symmetry.space_group_name_H-M   'P 1'
#
loop_
_entity.id
_entity.type
_entity.pdbx_description
1 polymer ?
#
loop_
_entity_poly.entity_id
_entity_poly.type
_entity_poly.pdbx_seq_one_letter_code
_entity_poly.pdbx_strand_id
1 'polypeptide(L)' 'AASRRGKLTSVDKENVLASSKLWRKVVNEVSQLYPEVTVNHLLVDACSMHLITNPKQFDVIVCENLFGDI' A
#
# COMPACT_ATOMS: atom_id res chain seq x y z
N ALA A 1 -9.87 -3.48 5.16
CA ALA A 1 -9.27 -2.53 6.12
C ALA A 1 -10.30 -2.00 7.13
N ALA A 2 -11.48 -1.56 6.68
CA ALA A 2 -12.55 -1.06 7.56
C ALA A 2 -12.98 -2.04 8.68
N SER A 3 -13.06 -3.34 8.40
CA SER A 3 -13.35 -4.37 9.42
C SER A 3 -12.16 -4.73 10.33
N ARG A 4 -11.00 -4.09 10.14
CA ARG A 4 -9.75 -4.34 10.88
C ARG A 4 -9.36 -3.07 11.66
N ARG A 5 -8.11 -2.61 11.56
CA ARG A 5 -7.61 -1.42 12.27
C ARG A 5 -7.76 -0.12 11.46
N GLY A 6 -8.49 -0.17 10.34
CA GLY A 6 -8.75 1.02 9.51
C GLY A 6 -7.51 1.60 8.83
N LYS A 7 -6.44 0.80 8.62
CA LYS A 7 -5.23 1.26 7.93
C LYS A 7 -4.91 0.40 6.71
N LEU A 8 -4.59 1.04 5.60
CA LEU A 8 -4.17 0.39 4.36
C LEU A 8 -2.85 0.99 3.88
N THR A 9 -1.85 0.12 3.70
CA THR A 9 -0.60 0.47 3.03
C THR A 9 -0.64 -0.03 1.59
N SER A 10 -0.59 0.88 0.64
CA SER A 10 -0.47 0.58 -0.78
C SER A 10 1.00 0.52 -1.16
N VAL A 11 1.44 -0.63 -1.65
CA VAL A 11 2.84 -0.87 -2.04
C VAL A 11 2.98 -0.79 -3.54
N ASP A 12 3.94 0.02 -3.99
CA ASP A 12 4.18 0.27 -5.42
C ASP A 12 5.66 0.57 -5.71
N LYS A 13 5.97 0.89 -6.98
CA LYS A 13 7.27 1.45 -7.38
C LYS A 13 7.08 2.63 -8.33
N GLU A 14 6.24 3.60 -7.94
CA GLU A 14 5.82 4.71 -8.82
C GLU A 14 6.97 5.57 -9.37
N ASN A 15 8.12 5.57 -8.68
CA ASN A 15 9.29 6.33 -9.07
C ASN A 15 9.96 5.78 -10.34
N VAL A 16 9.63 4.55 -10.73
CA VAL A 16 10.17 3.88 -11.93
C VAL A 16 9.06 3.40 -12.85
N LEU A 17 7.99 2.80 -12.31
CA LEU A 17 6.99 2.07 -13.10
C LEU A 17 5.76 2.93 -13.42
N ALA A 18 5.40 2.99 -14.70
CA ALA A 18 4.16 3.62 -15.15
C ALA A 18 2.91 2.90 -14.62
N SER A 19 2.97 1.56 -14.50
CA SER A 19 1.91 0.76 -13.87
C SER A 19 1.68 1.19 -12.42
N SER A 20 2.74 1.41 -11.66
CA SER A 20 2.66 1.87 -10.27
C SER A 20 2.15 3.30 -10.14
N LYS A 21 2.39 4.18 -11.12
CA LYS A 21 1.74 5.51 -11.14
C LYS A 21 0.23 5.40 -11.34
N LEU A 22 -0.21 4.52 -12.25
CA LEU A 22 -1.63 4.22 -12.44
C LEU A 22 -2.24 3.59 -11.17
N TRP A 23 -1.54 2.63 -10.58
CA TRP A 23 -1.93 2.00 -9.32
C TRP A 23 -2.19 3.05 -8.24
N ARG A 24 -1.23 3.95 -8.00
CA ARG A 24 -1.37 4.98 -6.98
C ARG A 24 -2.53 5.94 -7.27
N LYS A 25 -2.72 6.34 -8.53
CA LYS A 25 -3.86 7.15 -8.95
C LYS A 25 -5.18 6.45 -8.59
N VAL A 26 -5.35 5.19 -8.98
CA VAL A 26 -6.57 4.42 -8.72
C VAL A 26 -6.80 4.23 -7.22
N VAL A 27 -5.77 3.91 -6.44
CA VAL A 27 -5.88 3.78 -4.98
C VAL A 27 -6.35 5.09 -4.34
N ASN A 28 -5.83 6.24 -4.79
CA ASN A 28 -6.24 7.55 -4.28
C ASN A 28 -7.67 7.95 -4.67
N GLU A 29 -8.13 7.54 -5.85
CA GLU A 29 -9.53 7.74 -6.26
C GLU A 29 -10.47 6.88 -5.42
N VAL A 30 -10.13 5.60 -5.22
CA VAL A 30 -10.94 4.66 -4.43
C VAL A 30 -10.93 5.00 -2.94
N SER A 31 -9.84 5.55 -2.40
CA SER A 31 -9.76 5.94 -0.98
C SER A 31 -10.82 6.98 -0.58
N GLN A 32 -11.27 7.82 -1.52
CA GLN A 32 -12.34 8.79 -1.28
C GLN A 32 -13.69 8.12 -0.94
N LEU A 33 -13.88 6.86 -1.35
CA LEU A 33 -15.09 6.08 -1.06
C LEU A 33 -15.07 5.47 0.35
N TYR A 34 -13.91 5.46 1.01
CA TYR A 34 -13.69 4.85 2.33
C TYR A 34 -12.96 5.83 3.28
N PRO A 35 -13.59 6.97 3.63
CA PRO A 35 -12.94 8.02 4.43
C PRO A 35 -12.52 7.56 5.85
N GLU A 36 -13.10 6.48 6.36
CA GLU A 36 -12.74 5.86 7.63
C GLU A 36 -11.43 5.05 7.57
N VAL A 37 -10.90 4.78 6.38
CA VAL A 37 -9.65 4.02 6.18
C VAL A 37 -8.50 4.98 5.89
N THR A 38 -7.49 4.98 6.76
CA THR A 38 -6.25 5.73 6.52
C THR A 38 -5.39 5.00 5.49
N VAL A 39 -5.12 5.66 4.37
CA VAL A 39 -4.26 5.15 3.29
C VAL A 39 -2.89 5.79 3.34
N ASN A 40 -1.84 4.98 3.24
CA ASN A 40 -0.47 5.45 3.03
C ASN A 40 0.20 4.66 1.89
N HIS A 41 1.13 5.30 1.17
CA HIS A 41 1.91 4.62 0.13
C HIS A 41 3.33 4.34 0.60
N LEU A 42 3.86 3.18 0.21
CA LEU A 42 5.27 2.83 0.39
C LEU A 42 5.84 2.24 -0.89
N LEU A 43 7.11 2.51 -1.14
CA LEU A 43 7.84 1.81 -2.17
C LEU A 43 8.12 0.37 -1.71
N VAL A 44 8.12 -0.59 -2.63
CA VAL A 44 8.28 -2.02 -2.31
C VAL A 44 9.56 -2.33 -1.51
N ASP A 45 10.68 -1.71 -1.87
CA ASP A 45 11.96 -1.85 -1.15
C ASP A 45 11.89 -1.34 0.30
N ALA A 46 11.29 -0.17 0.51
CA ALA A 46 11.05 0.34 1.85
C ALA A 46 10.08 -0.57 2.63
N CYS A 47 9.04 -1.09 1.98
CA CYS A 47 8.10 -2.02 2.60
C CYS A 47 8.80 -3.30 3.07
N SER A 48 9.65 -3.91 2.24
CA SER A 48 10.44 -5.09 2.61
C SER A 48 11.31 -4.83 3.85
N MET A 49 11.99 -3.68 3.91
CA MET A 49 12.78 -3.29 5.07
C MET A 49 11.90 -3.08 6.32
N HIS A 50 10.73 -2.46 6.18
CA HIS A 50 9.81 -2.19 7.28
C HIS A 50 9.15 -3.46 7.82
N LEU A 51 8.89 -4.45 6.97
CA LEU A 51 8.38 -5.76 7.39
C LEU A 51 9.36 -6.49 8.32
N ILE A 52 10.66 -6.32 8.12
CA ILE A 52 11.68 -6.91 8.99
C ILE A 52 11.85 -6.07 10.27
N THR A 53 11.99 -4.75 10.14
CA THR A 53 12.42 -3.87 11.23
C THR A 53 11.29 -3.39 12.13
N ASN A 54 10.09 -3.20 11.60
CA ASN A 54 8.92 -2.75 12.36
C ASN A 54 7.59 -3.25 11.75
N PRO A 55 7.34 -4.57 11.73
CA PRO A 55 6.14 -5.14 11.09
C PRO A 55 4.82 -4.75 11.76
N LYS A 56 4.84 -4.43 13.07
CA LYS A 56 3.61 -4.17 13.85
C LYS A 56 2.84 -2.94 13.38
N GLN A 57 3.48 -2.06 12.61
CA GLN A 57 2.87 -0.85 12.04
C GLN A 57 1.84 -1.12 10.93
N PHE A 58 1.85 -2.31 10.31
CA PHE A 58 1.01 -2.65 9.16
C PHE A 58 -0.31 -3.31 9.59
N ASP A 59 -1.43 -2.93 8.97
CA ASP A 59 -2.72 -3.61 9.16
C ASP A 59 -3.13 -4.41 7.92
N VAL A 60 -3.39 -3.71 6.80
CA VAL A 60 -3.62 -4.31 5.49
C VAL A 60 -2.57 -3.77 4.54
N ILE A 61 -1.94 -4.66 3.78
CA ILE A 61 -1.03 -4.33 2.70
C ILE A 61 -1.71 -4.75 1.39
N VAL A 62 -1.74 -3.85 0.41
CA VAL A 62 -2.18 -4.15 -0.95
C VAL A 62 -1.02 -3.91 -1.90
N CYS A 63 -0.78 -4.88 -2.77
CA CYS A 63 0.38 -4.93 -3.66
C CYS A 63 -0.05 -5.32 -5.08
N GLU A 64 0.73 -4.90 -6.08
CA GLU A 64 0.73 -5.55 -7.40
C GLU A 64 1.12 -7.04 -7.26
N ASN A 65 0.75 -7.88 -8.24
CA ASN A 65 0.92 -9.34 -8.15
C ASN A 65 2.36 -9.76 -7.79
N LEU A 66 3.36 -9.26 -8.52
CA LEU A 66 4.76 -9.60 -8.26
C LEU A 66 5.25 -9.12 -6.89
N PHE A 67 4.80 -7.95 -6.42
CA PHE A 67 5.20 -7.41 -5.11
C PHE A 67 4.49 -8.10 -3.95
N GLY A 68 3.35 -8.76 -4.20
CA GLY A 68 2.66 -9.59 -3.21
C GLY A 68 3.20 -11.02 -3.12
N ASP A 69 3.87 -11.50 -4.17
CA ASP A 69 4.52 -12.82 -4.21
C ASP A 69 5.88 -12.83 -3.48
N ILE A 70 6.55 -11.68 -3.44
CA ILE A 70 7.80 -11.43 -2.70
C ILE A 70 7.48 -11.19 -1.22
#